data_AF-A0A3M0IW71-F1
#
_entry.id   AF-A0A3M0IW71-F1
#
_cell.length_a   1.000
_cell.length_b   1.000
_cell.length_c   1.000
_cell.angle_alpha   90.00
_cell.angle_beta   90.00
_cell.angle_gamma   90.00
#
_symmetry.space_group_name_H-M   'P 1'
#
loop_
_entity.id
_entity.type
_entity.pdbx_description
1 polymer ?
#
loop_
_entity_poly.entity_id
_entity_poly.type
_entity_poly.pdbx_seq_one_letter_code
_entity_poly.pdbx_strand_id
1 'polypeptide(L)'
;MTVRRPTPSERAAAREAARADKVTIIERYRAREPVSRIADAYGVTSGWLALRLDEWGVPRRQYYEAHLHRRPAQRVFRGRVRRRTRAEVRAAQAEFTDSRSSVITRYRGGESIASLARSFNVSHAWVAERLDEWGVSRRGQSAG
;
A
#
# COMPACT_ATOMS: atom_id res chain seq x y z
N MET A 1 16.98 14.13 3.40
CA MET A 1 18.22 13.80 4.13
C MET A 1 18.85 12.59 3.48
N THR A 2 19.95 12.76 2.77
CA THR A 2 20.67 11.69 2.06
C THR A 2 21.60 11.00 3.06
N VAL A 3 21.31 9.75 3.43
CA VAL A 3 22.15 8.98 4.37
C VAL A 3 23.47 8.64 3.69
N ARG A 4 24.59 9.18 4.22
CA ARG A 4 25.94 8.84 3.76
C ARG A 4 26.13 7.32 3.83
N ARG A 5 26.60 6.72 2.74
CA ARG A 5 26.93 5.29 2.71
C ARG A 5 28.16 5.07 3.61
N PRO A 6 28.12 4.15 4.59
CA PRO A 6 29.26 3.88 5.44
C PRO A 6 30.41 3.26 4.63
N THR A 7 31.61 3.69 4.95
CA THR A 7 32.87 3.23 4.36
C THR A 7 33.13 1.75 4.70
N PRO A 8 34.01 1.05 3.96
CA PRO A 8 34.39 -0.32 4.29
C PRO A 8 34.97 -0.49 5.70
N SER A 9 35.77 0.46 6.18
CA SER A 9 36.37 0.43 7.52
C SER A 9 35.33 0.63 8.63
N GLU A 10 34.41 1.59 8.47
CA GLU A 10 33.29 1.80 9.40
C GLU A 10 32.42 0.53 9.50
N ARG A 11 32.17 -0.16 8.38
CA ARG A 11 31.44 -1.45 8.38
C ARG A 11 32.22 -2.56 9.08
N ALA A 12 33.54 -2.60 8.97
CA ALA A 12 34.36 -3.58 9.67
C ALA A 12 34.33 -3.35 11.18
N ALA A 13 34.51 -2.10 11.62
CA ALA A 13 34.43 -1.72 13.03
C ALA A 13 33.07 -2.06 13.66
N ALA A 14 31.97 -1.76 12.95
CA ALA A 14 30.61 -2.11 13.39
C ALA A 14 30.42 -3.62 13.60
N ARG A 15 31.02 -4.44 12.72
CA ARG A 15 30.96 -5.90 12.82
C ARG A 15 31.79 -6.44 13.99
N GLU A 16 32.97 -5.88 14.24
CA GLU A 16 33.78 -6.26 15.40
C GLU A 16 33.09 -5.88 16.71
N ALA A 17 32.51 -4.68 16.80
CA ALA A 17 31.71 -4.27 17.95
C ALA A 17 30.53 -5.22 18.20
N ALA A 18 29.80 -5.61 17.14
CA ALA A 18 28.71 -6.58 17.26
C ALA A 18 29.18 -7.98 17.69
N ARG A 19 30.41 -8.39 17.34
CA ARG A 19 30.98 -9.67 17.82
C ARG A 19 31.39 -9.62 19.28
N ALA A 20 31.97 -8.50 19.72
CA ALA A 20 32.30 -8.28 21.13
C ALA A 20 31.04 -8.35 22.01
N ASP A 21 29.93 -7.78 21.52
CA ASP A 21 28.63 -7.73 22.20
C ASP A 21 27.74 -8.97 21.98
N LYS A 22 28.34 -10.11 21.62
CA LYS A 22 27.61 -11.35 21.30
C LYS A 22 26.52 -11.69 22.34
N VAL A 23 26.85 -11.62 23.63
CA VAL A 23 25.94 -12.01 24.72
C VAL A 23 24.69 -11.12 24.72
N THR A 24 24.89 -9.80 24.69
CA THR A 24 23.82 -8.78 24.66
C THR A 24 22.90 -8.97 23.44
N ILE A 25 23.48 -9.26 22.28
CA ILE A 25 22.71 -9.50 21.04
C ILE A 25 21.85 -10.76 21.17
N ILE A 26 22.39 -11.83 21.73
CA ILE A 26 21.66 -13.08 21.95
C ILE A 26 20.52 -12.87 22.94
N GLU A 27 20.74 -12.12 24.02
CA GLU A 27 19.70 -11.78 25.00
C GLU A 27 18.57 -10.97 24.37
N ARG A 28 18.89 -9.91 23.62
CA ARG A 28 17.89 -9.12 22.87
C ARG A 28 17.12 -9.98 21.87
N TYR A 29 17.82 -10.89 21.18
CA TYR A 29 17.19 -11.87 20.29
C TYR A 29 16.34 -12.91 21.03
N ARG A 30 16.65 -13.27 22.28
CA ARG A 30 15.78 -14.15 23.08
C ARG A 30 14.56 -13.38 23.62
N ALA A 31 14.74 -12.10 23.95
CA ALA A 31 13.69 -11.15 24.37
C ALA A 31 12.71 -10.75 23.25
N ARG A 32 12.71 -11.47 22.13
CA ARG A 32 11.85 -11.29 20.97
C ARG A 32 12.08 -10.00 20.16
N GLU A 33 13.15 -9.25 20.41
CA GLU A 33 13.45 -8.07 19.60
C GLU A 33 13.73 -8.45 18.12
N PRO A 34 13.20 -7.71 17.13
CA PRO A 34 13.45 -8.01 15.72
C PRO A 34 14.93 -7.87 15.34
N VAL A 35 15.45 -8.83 14.56
CA VAL A 35 16.84 -8.82 14.05
C VAL A 35 17.18 -7.51 13.35
N SER A 36 16.22 -6.90 12.62
CA SER A 36 16.45 -5.60 11.97
C SER A 36 16.75 -4.49 12.98
N ARG A 37 16.00 -4.41 14.08
CA ARG A 37 16.20 -3.37 15.10
C ARG A 37 17.51 -3.57 15.85
N ILE A 38 17.87 -4.82 16.14
CA ILE A 38 19.18 -5.12 16.73
C ILE A 38 20.29 -4.74 15.73
N ALA A 39 20.16 -5.11 14.46
CA ALA A 39 21.13 -4.80 13.43
C ALA A 39 21.33 -3.29 13.24
N ASP A 40 20.24 -2.52 13.24
CA ASP A 40 20.26 -1.06 13.15
C ASP A 40 21.02 -0.44 14.34
N ALA A 41 20.82 -0.96 15.55
CA ALA A 41 21.52 -0.49 16.75
C ALA A 41 23.04 -0.68 16.68
N TYR A 42 23.50 -1.72 15.98
CA TYR A 42 24.91 -2.02 15.79
C TYR A 42 25.47 -1.52 14.44
N GLY A 43 24.66 -0.86 13.61
CA GLY A 43 25.08 -0.39 12.28
C GLY A 43 25.45 -1.52 11.30
N VAL A 44 24.94 -2.73 11.52
CA VAL A 44 25.17 -3.90 10.66
C VAL A 44 23.92 -4.22 9.85
N THR A 45 24.06 -5.02 8.79
CA THR A 45 22.89 -5.46 8.02
C THR A 45 22.17 -6.61 8.73
N SER A 46 20.85 -6.65 8.63
CA SER A 46 20.02 -7.73 9.20
C SER A 46 20.42 -9.12 8.68
N GLY A 47 20.78 -9.22 7.39
CA GLY A 47 21.27 -10.47 6.79
C GLY A 47 22.63 -10.92 7.35
N TRP A 48 23.53 -9.97 7.63
CA TRP A 48 24.80 -10.30 8.28
C TRP A 48 24.57 -10.81 9.70
N LEU A 49 23.71 -10.12 10.48
CA LEU A 49 23.41 -10.50 11.85
C LEU A 49 22.70 -11.86 11.94
N ALA A 50 21.79 -12.16 11.01
CA ALA A 50 21.11 -13.45 10.94
C ALA A 50 22.10 -14.61 10.75
N LEU A 51 23.07 -14.46 9.83
CA LEU A 51 24.13 -15.46 9.64
C LEU A 51 24.99 -15.64 10.89
N ARG A 52 25.29 -14.55 11.61
CA ARG A 52 26.06 -14.64 12.86
C ARG A 52 25.29 -15.37 13.97
N LEU A 53 23.98 -15.14 14.07
CA LEU A 53 23.14 -15.86 15.04
C LEU A 53 23.15 -17.38 14.77
N ASP A 54 23.11 -17.79 13.50
CA ASP A 54 23.22 -19.20 13.12
C ASP A 54 24.59 -19.78 13.52
N GLU A 55 25.68 -19.06 13.22
CA GLU A 55 27.05 -19.46 13.61
C GLU A 55 27.24 -19.53 15.12
N TRP A 56 26.54 -18.69 15.89
CA TRP A 56 26.56 -18.72 17.35
C TRP A 56 25.66 -19.81 17.95
N GLY A 57 25.06 -20.66 17.11
CA GLY A 57 24.21 -21.76 17.54
C GLY A 57 22.86 -21.30 18.09
N VAL A 58 22.41 -20.10 17.73
CA VAL A 58 21.10 -19.59 18.14
C VAL A 58 20.04 -20.09 17.16
N PRO A 59 19.08 -20.91 17.59
CA PRO A 59 18.05 -21.41 16.69
C PRO A 59 17.25 -20.26 16.08
N ARG A 60 17.05 -20.31 14.76
CA ARG A 60 16.16 -19.36 14.08
C ARG A 60 14.75 -19.50 14.66
N ARG A 61 14.16 -18.38 15.06
CA ARG A 61 12.75 -18.35 15.47
C ARG A 61 11.88 -18.90 14.33
N GLN A 62 10.98 -19.84 14.66
CA GLN A 62 10.15 -20.48 13.67
C GLN A 62 9.24 -19.45 12.99
N TYR A 63 9.00 -19.64 11.70
CA TYR A 63 8.31 -18.69 10.82
C TYR A 63 6.94 -18.23 11.36
N TYR A 64 6.22 -19.09 12.10
CA TYR A 64 4.93 -18.76 12.70
C TYR A 64 5.04 -17.73 13.84
N GLU A 65 6.15 -17.73 14.59
CA GLU A 65 6.38 -16.80 15.70
C GLU A 65 6.83 -15.41 15.21
N ALA A 66 7.50 -15.34 14.06
CA ALA A 66 7.95 -14.09 13.47
C ALA A 66 6.79 -13.28 12.84
N HIS A 67 5.73 -13.96 12.39
CA HIS A 67 4.58 -13.32 11.74
C HIS A 67 3.61 -12.67 12.73
N LEU A 68 3.56 -13.12 13.99
CA LEU A 68 2.71 -12.52 15.02
C LEU A 68 3.14 -11.09 15.40
N HIS A 69 4.42 -10.75 15.22
CA HIS A 69 4.98 -9.44 15.62
C HIS A 69 5.12 -8.44 14.47
N ARG A 70 4.80 -8.82 13.22
CA ARG A 70 5.08 -8.00 12.03
C ARG A 70 3.87 -7.26 11.44
N ARG A 71 2.71 -7.24 12.09
CA ARG A 71 1.57 -6.46 11.58
C ARG A 71 1.05 -5.46 12.62
N PRO A 72 1.22 -4.14 12.40
CA PRO A 72 0.26 -3.20 12.98
C PRO A 72 -1.13 -3.54 12.42
N ALA A 73 -2.13 -3.61 13.30
CA ALA A 73 -3.52 -3.87 12.98
C ALA A 73 -4.18 -2.70 12.21
N GLN A 74 -3.60 -2.25 11.09
CA GLN A 74 -4.08 -1.10 10.32
C GLN A 74 -4.60 -1.45 8.93
N ARG A 75 -5.27 -2.60 8.81
CA ARG A 75 -6.35 -2.71 7.84
C ARG A 75 -7.57 -3.21 8.59
N VAL A 76 -8.16 -2.30 9.37
CA VAL A 76 -9.50 -2.48 9.91
C VAL A 76 -10.39 -2.81 8.72
N PHE A 77 -10.89 -4.04 8.69
CA PHE A 77 -11.89 -4.46 7.72
C PHE A 77 -13.10 -3.55 7.91
N ARG A 78 -13.26 -2.53 7.06
CA ARG A 78 -14.40 -1.60 7.08
C ARG A 78 -15.65 -2.28 6.50
N GLY A 79 -16.04 -3.43 7.06
CA GLY A 79 -17.24 -4.17 6.68
C GLY A 79 -17.32 -4.59 5.21
N ARG A 80 -18.36 -5.36 4.86
CA ARG A 80 -18.80 -5.48 3.47
C ARG A 80 -19.58 -4.22 3.13
N VAL A 81 -19.08 -3.43 2.18
CA VAL A 81 -19.93 -2.44 1.49
C VAL A 81 -21.11 -3.21 0.89
N ARG A 82 -22.34 -2.86 1.28
CA ARG A 82 -23.55 -3.51 0.76
C ARG A 82 -23.55 -3.40 -0.77
N ARG A 83 -23.71 -4.53 -1.46
CA ARG A 83 -23.90 -4.50 -2.91
C ARG A 83 -25.21 -3.78 -3.21
N ARG A 84 -25.18 -2.84 -4.15
CA ARG A 84 -26.41 -2.19 -4.63
C ARG A 84 -27.35 -3.23 -5.23
N THR A 85 -28.63 -3.07 -4.92
CA THR A 85 -29.69 -3.83 -5.55
C THR A 85 -29.87 -3.38 -7.01
N ARG A 86 -30.51 -4.21 -7.83
CA ARG A 86 -30.83 -3.84 -9.22
C ARG A 86 -31.75 -2.61 -9.28
N ALA A 87 -32.66 -2.46 -8.33
CA ALA A 87 -33.56 -1.30 -8.27
C ALA A 87 -32.79 0.00 -8.05
N GLU A 88 -31.84 0.01 -7.12
CA GLU A 88 -30.98 1.17 -6.87
C GLU A 88 -30.10 1.52 -8.07
N VAL A 89 -29.59 0.52 -8.79
CA VAL A 89 -28.81 0.75 -10.01
C VAL A 89 -29.68 1.42 -11.08
N ARG A 90 -30.92 0.94 -11.29
CA ARG A 90 -31.85 1.53 -12.26
C ARG A 90 -32.25 2.95 -11.88
N ALA A 91 -32.54 3.20 -10.60
CA ALA A 91 -32.89 4.54 -10.12
C ALA A 91 -31.75 5.54 -10.37
N ALA A 92 -30.50 5.16 -10.06
CA ALA A 92 -29.32 5.99 -10.31
C ALA A 92 -29.11 6.27 -11.81
N GLN A 93 -29.34 5.28 -12.68
CA GLN A 93 -29.25 5.45 -14.13
C GLN A 93 -30.37 6.34 -14.69
N ALA A 94 -31.59 6.22 -14.16
CA ALA A 94 -32.72 7.08 -14.53
C ALA A 94 -32.44 8.54 -14.14
N GLU A 95 -32.00 8.78 -12.90
CA GLU A 95 -31.64 10.12 -12.42
C GLU A 95 -30.55 10.77 -13.29
N PHE A 96 -29.52 9.99 -13.66
CA PHE A 96 -28.47 10.47 -14.57
C PHE A 96 -29.02 10.83 -15.96
N THR A 97 -29.94 10.03 -16.48
CA THR A 97 -30.54 10.24 -17.81
C THR A 97 -31.49 11.43 -17.83
N ASP A 98 -32.32 11.57 -16.79
CA ASP A 98 -33.21 12.72 -16.62
C ASP A 98 -32.42 14.02 -16.45
N SER A 99 -31.23 13.94 -15.84
CA SER A 99 -30.30 15.05 -15.67
C SER A 99 -29.42 15.34 -16.90
N ARG A 100 -29.74 14.80 -18.09
CA ARG A 100 -28.91 14.87 -19.31
C ARG A 100 -28.31 16.25 -19.57
N SER A 101 -29.13 17.31 -19.63
CA SER A 101 -28.66 18.66 -19.95
C SER A 101 -27.65 19.21 -18.93
N SER A 102 -27.88 18.91 -17.65
CA SER A 102 -26.96 19.28 -16.56
C SER A 102 -25.65 18.51 -16.65
N VAL A 103 -25.72 17.19 -16.90
CA VAL A 103 -24.55 16.32 -17.07
C VAL A 103 -23.69 16.78 -18.25
N ILE A 104 -24.30 17.08 -19.39
CA ILE A 104 -23.58 17.56 -20.59
C ILE A 104 -22.89 18.90 -20.29
N THR A 105 -23.57 19.82 -19.61
CA THR A 105 -22.99 21.12 -19.21
C THR A 105 -21.80 20.95 -18.27
N ARG A 106 -21.95 20.14 -17.22
CA ARG A 106 -20.88 19.83 -16.25
C ARG A 106 -19.69 19.17 -16.91
N TYR A 107 -19.95 18.18 -17.78
CA TYR A 107 -18.90 17.53 -18.55
C TYR A 107 -18.21 18.54 -19.46
N ARG A 108 -18.92 19.29 -20.31
CA ARG A 108 -18.28 20.31 -21.18
C ARG A 108 -17.48 21.35 -20.37
N GLY A 109 -17.97 21.74 -19.19
CA GLY A 109 -17.31 22.63 -18.24
C GLY A 109 -16.02 22.11 -17.59
N GLY A 110 -15.60 20.88 -17.90
CA GLY A 110 -14.31 20.33 -17.43
C GLY A 110 -14.45 19.18 -16.44
N GLU A 111 -15.66 18.88 -15.98
CA GLU A 111 -15.85 17.78 -15.04
C GLU A 111 -15.52 16.43 -15.68
N SER A 112 -14.83 15.57 -14.93
CA SER A 112 -14.42 14.25 -15.40
C SER A 112 -15.55 13.23 -15.34
N ILE A 113 -15.49 12.21 -16.20
CA ILE A 113 -16.39 11.04 -16.15
C ILE A 113 -16.39 10.41 -14.75
N ALA A 114 -15.24 10.32 -14.10
CA ALA A 114 -15.12 9.76 -12.76
C ALA A 114 -15.86 10.59 -11.69
N SER A 115 -15.84 11.92 -11.81
CA SER A 115 -16.58 12.81 -10.89
C SER A 115 -18.09 12.71 -11.10
N LEU A 116 -18.55 12.71 -12.36
CA LEU A 116 -19.95 12.53 -12.71
C LEU A 116 -20.48 11.17 -12.22
N ALA A 117 -19.72 10.10 -12.48
CA ALA A 117 -20.12 8.76 -12.08
C ALA A 117 -20.25 8.62 -10.55
N ARG A 118 -19.37 9.26 -9.77
CA ARG A 118 -19.51 9.29 -8.31
C ARG A 118 -20.73 10.11 -7.87
N SER A 119 -20.94 11.27 -8.48
CA SER A 119 -22.06 12.16 -8.14
C SER A 119 -23.42 11.48 -8.30
N PHE A 120 -23.58 10.74 -9.39
CA PHE A 120 -24.83 10.02 -9.70
C PHE A 120 -24.79 8.55 -9.28
N ASN A 121 -23.74 8.11 -8.58
CA ASN A 121 -23.56 6.72 -8.15
C ASN A 121 -23.71 5.70 -9.31
N VAL A 122 -23.18 5.98 -10.49
CA VAL A 122 -23.18 5.07 -11.66
C VAL A 122 -21.75 4.62 -11.99
N SER A 123 -21.58 3.66 -12.91
CA SER A 123 -20.24 3.21 -13.30
C SER A 123 -19.63 4.15 -14.35
N HIS A 124 -18.29 4.28 -14.34
CA HIS A 124 -17.57 5.13 -15.29
C HIS A 124 -17.80 4.68 -16.75
N ALA A 125 -17.80 3.36 -16.99
CA ALA A 125 -18.02 2.79 -18.32
C ALA A 125 -19.42 3.12 -18.85
N TRP A 126 -20.44 3.02 -17.99
CA TRP A 126 -21.81 3.32 -18.37
C TRP A 126 -22.01 4.81 -18.69
N VAL A 127 -21.35 5.71 -17.94
CA VAL A 127 -21.36 7.15 -18.24
C VAL A 127 -20.68 7.45 -19.58
N ALA A 128 -19.53 6.84 -19.85
CA ALA A 128 -18.82 7.04 -21.12
C ALA A 128 -19.70 6.64 -22.31
N GLU A 129 -20.36 5.48 -22.23
CA GLU A 129 -21.27 4.99 -23.26
C GLU A 129 -22.49 5.92 -23.43
N ARG A 130 -23.07 6.44 -22.34
CA ARG A 130 -24.17 7.40 -22.45
C ARG A 130 -23.76 8.72 -23.07
N LEU A 131 -22.56 9.22 -22.76
CA LEU A 131 -22.04 10.45 -23.39
C LEU A 131 -21.82 10.24 -24.89
N ASP A 132 -21.29 9.07 -25.30
CA ASP A 132 -21.13 8.71 -26.70
C ASP A 132 -22.50 8.66 -27.42
N GLU A 133 -23.51 8.02 -26.82
CA GLU A 133 -24.90 7.98 -27.35
C GLU A 133 -25.56 9.36 -27.45
N TRP A 134 -25.21 10.29 -26.56
CA TRP A 134 -25.70 11.66 -26.60
C TRP A 134 -24.93 12.56 -27.57
N GLY A 135 -23.96 12.00 -28.32
CA GLY A 135 -23.13 12.74 -29.27
C GLY A 135 -22.10 13.65 -28.61
N VAL A 136 -21.68 13.35 -27.38
CA VAL A 136 -20.69 14.14 -26.66
C VAL A 136 -19.31 13.50 -26.82
N SER A 137 -18.45 14.10 -27.64
CA SER A 137 -17.09 13.60 -27.87
C SER A 137 -16.29 13.50 -26.57
N ARG A 138 -15.66 12.34 -26.34
CA ARG A 138 -14.80 12.12 -25.18
C ARG A 138 -13.49 12.89 -25.33
N ARG A 139 -13.07 13.55 -24.25
CA ARG A 139 -11.78 14.27 -24.22
C ARG A 139 -10.65 13.25 -24.29
N GLY A 140 -9.84 13.32 -25.35
CA GLY A 140 -8.75 12.38 -25.62
C GLY A 140 -9.04 11.36 -26.74
N GLN A 141 -10.26 11.31 -27.26
CA GLN A 141 -10.53 10.68 -28.56
C GLN A 141 -10.59 11.77 -29.62
N SER A 142 -9.42 12.25 -30.03
CA SER A 142 -9.27 12.88 -31.34
C SER A 142 -9.57 11.78 -32.37
N ALA A 143 -10.50 12.04 -33.29
CA ALA A 143 -10.73 11.18 -34.46
C ALA A 143 -9.38 10.91 -35.14
N GLY A 144 -8.97 9.64 -35.14
CA GLY A 144 -7.93 9.12 -36.01
C GLY A 144 -8.55 8.67 -37.31
#